data_AF-A0A1T4VXH4-F1
#
_entry.id   AF-A0A1T4VXH4-F1
#
_cell.length_a   1.000
_cell.length_b   1.000
_cell.length_c   1.000
_cell.angle_alpha   90.00
_cell.angle_beta   90.00
_cell.angle_gamma   90.00
#
_symmetry.space_group_name_H-M   'P 1'
#
loop_
_entity.id
_entity.type
_entity.pdbx_description
1 polymer ?
#
loop_
_entity_poly.entity_id
_entity_poly.type
_entity_poly.pdbx_seq_one_letter_code
_entity_poly.pdbx_strand_id
1 'polypeptide(L)'
;MVLKNKELFDLPVYRVDEDTYNSGLREYIESNGLMSPEYARKEFGGDWQYNEVVGFLRFYISGKRQIRCEYWQTDTKRKIKTRKKQFVMTSDSFCTQNFNPSADNDELKSMLLGCIEHCRVNLPRRYIDMRIFMQTFEFIDWRRVLT
;
A
#
# COMPACT_ATOMS: atom_id res chain seq x y z
N MET A 1 13.37 19.00 -10.86
CA MET A 1 12.31 18.03 -11.22
C MET A 1 12.94 16.66 -11.29
N VAL A 2 12.50 15.71 -10.46
CA VAL A 2 13.01 14.34 -10.48
C VAL A 2 12.52 13.68 -11.77
N LEU A 3 13.43 13.13 -12.56
CA LEU A 3 13.07 12.38 -13.77
C LEU A 3 12.45 11.05 -13.34
N LYS A 4 11.12 10.98 -13.38
CA LYS A 4 10.36 9.75 -13.18
C LYS A 4 10.31 9.01 -14.51
N ASN A 5 11.12 7.95 -14.62
CA ASN A 5 11.31 7.21 -15.87
C ASN A 5 10.27 6.11 -16.05
N LYS A 6 9.92 5.39 -14.98
CA LYS A 6 9.04 4.22 -15.04
C LYS A 6 8.36 3.98 -13.70
N GLU A 7 7.04 3.88 -13.68
CA GLU A 7 6.29 3.38 -12.51
C GLU A 7 6.40 1.85 -12.43
N LEU A 8 6.60 1.33 -11.23
CA LEU A 8 6.79 -0.10 -10.97
C LEU A 8 5.51 -0.73 -10.43
N PHE A 9 5.10 -0.31 -9.23
CA PHE A 9 3.92 -0.84 -8.56
C PHE A 9 3.47 0.11 -7.45
N ASP A 10 2.19 -0.02 -7.09
CA ASP A 10 1.57 0.68 -5.98
C ASP A 10 1.21 -0.34 -4.87
N LEU A 11 1.48 0.00 -3.61
CA LEU A 11 1.08 -0.78 -2.45
C LEU A 11 0.07 0.02 -1.61
N PRO A 12 -1.18 -0.46 -1.45
CA PRO A 12 -2.16 0.20 -0.61
C PRO A 12 -1.75 0.20 0.86
N VAL A 13 -2.05 1.28 1.55
CA VAL A 13 -1.81 1.45 3.00
C VAL A 13 -3.15 1.57 3.71
N TYR A 14 -3.45 0.61 4.57
CA TYR A 14 -4.68 0.51 5.34
C TYR A 14 -4.53 1.08 6.75
N ARG A 15 -5.65 1.57 7.29
CA ARG A 15 -5.75 2.03 8.68
C ARG A 15 -5.69 0.88 9.69
N VAL A 16 -6.28 -0.26 9.32
CA VAL A 16 -6.50 -1.47 10.13
C VAL A 16 -6.35 -2.69 9.23
N ASP A 17 -5.86 -3.81 9.77
CA ASP A 17 -5.82 -5.09 9.05
C ASP A 17 -7.23 -5.66 8.82
N GLU A 18 -7.29 -6.60 7.87
CA GLU A 18 -8.53 -7.23 7.41
C GLU A 18 -9.22 -8.03 8.51
N ASP A 19 -8.45 -8.80 9.29
CA ASP A 19 -8.99 -9.67 10.35
C ASP A 19 -9.62 -8.86 11.48
N THR A 20 -8.94 -7.80 11.91
CA THR A 20 -9.47 -6.87 12.91
C THR A 20 -10.72 -6.18 12.41
N TYR A 21 -10.76 -5.74 11.15
CA TYR A 21 -11.96 -5.13 10.57
C TYR A 21 -13.14 -6.10 10.49
N ASN A 22 -12.90 -7.31 10.00
CA ASN A 22 -13.93 -8.33 9.83
C ASN A 22 -14.47 -8.81 11.19
N SER A 23 -13.63 -8.84 12.22
CA SER A 23 -14.08 -9.15 13.58
C SER A 23 -15.01 -8.05 14.12
N GLY A 24 -14.62 -6.78 13.99
CA GLY A 24 -15.50 -5.67 14.38
C GLY A 24 -16.80 -5.58 13.55
N LEU A 25 -16.76 -5.96 12.27
CA LEU A 25 -17.95 -6.03 11.43
C LEU A 25 -18.91 -7.13 11.91
N ARG A 26 -18.41 -8.31 12.27
CA ARG A 26 -19.24 -9.41 12.79
C ARG A 26 -19.93 -9.00 14.10
N GLU A 27 -19.16 -8.46 15.05
CA GLU A 27 -19.70 -7.95 16.32
C GLU A 27 -20.78 -6.88 16.10
N TYR A 28 -20.57 -5.99 15.13
CA TYR A 28 -21.55 -4.96 14.78
C TYR A 28 -22.84 -5.57 14.20
N ILE A 29 -22.73 -6.54 13.29
CA ILE A 29 -23.89 -7.21 12.71
C ILE A 29 -24.68 -7.96 13.79
N GLU A 30 -24.00 -8.72 14.65
CA GLU A 30 -24.62 -9.46 15.76
C GLU A 30 -25.37 -8.54 16.72
N SER A 31 -24.77 -7.39 17.04
CA SER A 31 -25.40 -6.38 17.90
C SER A 31 -26.59 -5.66 17.26
N ASN A 32 -26.73 -5.72 15.93
CA ASN A 32 -27.75 -5.02 15.16
C ASN A 32 -28.73 -5.97 14.47
N GLY A 33 -29.02 -7.14 15.07
CA GLY A 33 -29.82 -8.23 14.47
C GLY A 33 -31.24 -7.90 14.01
N LEU A 34 -31.72 -6.67 14.24
CA LEU A 34 -32.99 -6.15 13.68
C LEU A 34 -32.85 -5.67 12.21
N MET A 35 -31.63 -5.44 11.73
CA MET A 35 -31.36 -4.95 10.37
C MET A 35 -30.86 -6.08 9.46
N SER A 36 -31.03 -5.93 8.14
CA SER A 36 -30.44 -6.90 7.21
C SER A 36 -28.90 -6.83 7.28
N PRO A 37 -28.19 -7.95 7.09
CA PRO A 37 -26.72 -7.97 7.09
C PRO A 37 -26.10 -7.00 6.09
N GLU A 38 -26.70 -6.82 4.91
CA GLU A 38 -26.22 -5.92 3.87
C GLU A 38 -26.32 -4.45 4.31
N TYR A 39 -27.43 -4.09 4.96
CA TYR A 39 -27.62 -2.75 5.50
C TYR A 39 -26.61 -2.47 6.62
N ALA A 40 -26.48 -3.39 7.59
CA ALA A 40 -25.51 -3.27 8.67
C ALA A 40 -24.07 -3.16 8.16
N ARG A 41 -23.71 -3.94 7.12
CA ARG A 41 -22.40 -3.85 6.47
C ARG A 41 -22.14 -2.48 5.85
N LYS A 42 -23.13 -1.93 5.15
CA LYS A 42 -23.06 -0.60 4.53
C LYS A 42 -22.89 0.50 5.58
N GLU A 43 -23.64 0.43 6.68
CA GLU A 43 -23.57 1.39 7.78
C GLU A 43 -22.24 1.29 8.55
N PHE A 44 -21.76 0.07 8.79
CA PHE A 44 -20.46 -0.15 9.43
C PHE A 44 -19.35 0.53 8.64
N GLY A 45 -19.32 0.35 7.31
CA GLY A 45 -18.28 0.97 6.48
C GLY A 45 -18.07 0.32 5.13
N GLY A 46 -18.79 -0.76 4.81
CA GLY A 46 -18.71 -1.48 3.53
C GLY A 46 -17.48 -2.39 3.44
N ASP A 47 -16.96 -2.54 2.22
CA ASP A 47 -15.81 -3.41 1.94
C ASP A 47 -14.50 -2.82 2.47
N TRP A 48 -13.79 -3.62 3.29
CA TRP A 48 -12.49 -3.27 3.87
C TRP A 48 -11.48 -2.85 2.80
N GLN A 49 -11.32 -3.67 1.76
CA GLN A 49 -10.33 -3.50 0.68
C GLN A 49 -10.35 -2.11 0.06
N TYR A 50 -11.52 -1.47 -0.02
CA TYR A 50 -11.65 -0.16 -0.61
C TYR A 50 -11.75 0.93 0.45
N ASN A 51 -12.49 0.71 1.53
CA ASN A 51 -12.89 1.79 2.43
C ASN A 51 -11.91 2.07 3.58
N GLU A 52 -11.03 1.13 3.91
CA GLU A 52 -10.01 1.28 4.95
C GLU A 52 -8.64 1.74 4.41
N VAL A 53 -8.48 1.84 3.10
CA VAL A 53 -7.28 2.42 2.47
C VAL A 53 -7.18 3.90 2.85
N VAL A 54 -6.07 4.30 3.45
CA VAL A 54 -5.80 5.67 3.88
C VAL A 54 -4.66 6.33 3.13
N GLY A 55 -3.92 5.55 2.34
CA GLY A 55 -2.85 6.01 1.47
C GLY A 55 -2.36 4.89 0.56
N PHE A 56 -1.32 5.17 -0.21
CA PHE A 56 -0.59 4.17 -0.98
C PHE A 56 0.87 4.60 -1.16
N LEU A 57 1.74 3.61 -1.31
CA LEU A 57 3.15 3.77 -1.66
C LEU A 57 3.29 3.53 -3.15
N ARG A 58 3.92 4.45 -3.88
CA ARG A 58 4.13 4.33 -5.31
C ARG A 58 5.62 4.21 -5.61
N PHE A 59 6.04 3.04 -6.06
CA PHE A 59 7.43 2.78 -6.41
C PHE A 59 7.69 3.08 -7.88
N TYR A 60 8.81 3.74 -8.17
CA TYR A 60 9.21 4.13 -9.52
C TYR A 60 10.72 4.17 -9.68
N ILE A 61 11.18 4.07 -10.92
CA ILE A 61 12.58 4.30 -11.30
C ILE A 61 12.79 5.78 -11.55
N SER A 62 13.81 6.33 -10.91
CA SER A 62 14.31 7.68 -11.08
C SER A 62 15.67 7.66 -11.77
N GLY A 63 15.78 8.30 -12.93
CA GLY A 63 16.99 8.24 -13.74
C GLY A 63 17.32 6.82 -14.21
N LYS A 64 18.58 6.40 -14.09
CA LYS A 64 19.07 5.12 -14.63
C LYS A 64 19.26 4.00 -13.59
N ARG A 65 19.38 4.33 -12.30
CA ARG A 65 19.88 3.38 -11.27
C ARG A 65 19.28 3.58 -9.88
N GLN A 66 18.14 4.25 -9.79
CA GLN A 66 17.54 4.56 -8.50
C GLN A 66 16.08 4.15 -8.49
N ILE A 67 15.68 3.43 -7.45
CA ILE A 67 14.29 3.20 -7.08
C ILE A 67 13.91 4.24 -6.05
N ARG A 68 12.75 4.84 -6.23
CA ARG A 68 12.16 5.80 -5.31
C ARG A 68 10.73 5.41 -4.99
N CYS A 69 10.26 5.89 -3.86
CA CYS A 69 8.89 5.71 -3.42
C CYS A 69 8.27 7.07 -3.12
N GLU A 70 7.12 7.37 -3.71
CA GLU A 70 6.23 8.44 -3.26
C GLU A 70 5.27 7.87 -2.21
N TYR A 71 4.94 8.67 -1.20
CA TYR A 71 3.83 8.37 -0.30
C TYR A 71 2.68 9.33 -0.54
N TRP A 72 1.51 8.75 -0.79
CA TRP A 72 0.25 9.45 -0.96
C TRP A 72 -0.69 9.09 0.17
N GLN A 73 -1.39 10.08 0.72
CA GLN A 73 -2.28 9.89 1.84
C GLN A 73 -3.57 10.67 1.64
N THR A 74 -4.67 10.19 2.22
CA THR A 74 -5.93 10.96 2.28
C THR A 74 -5.69 12.38 2.82
N ASP A 75 -6.34 13.39 2.28
CA ASP A 75 -6.15 14.80 2.71
C ASP A 75 -6.77 15.09 4.11
N THR A 76 -7.68 14.23 4.57
CA THR A 76 -8.35 14.43 5.85
C THR A 76 -7.42 14.20 7.03
N LYS A 77 -7.40 15.12 8.01
CA LYS A 77 -6.59 14.98 9.24
C LYS A 77 -6.89 13.69 10.00
N ARG A 78 -8.18 13.39 10.21
CA ARG A 78 -8.62 12.14 10.84
C ARG A 78 -8.69 11.04 9.79
N LYS A 79 -7.97 9.94 10.03
CA LYS A 79 -8.02 8.75 9.18
C LYS A 79 -9.17 7.87 9.66
N ILE A 80 -10.23 7.81 8.85
CA ILE A 80 -11.42 7.01 9.10
C ILE A 80 -11.74 6.18 7.86
N LYS A 81 -12.51 5.11 8.05
CA LYS A 81 -13.16 4.42 6.94
C LYS A 81 -14.10 5.34 6.19
N THR A 82 -13.92 5.45 4.88
CA THR A 82 -14.72 6.35 4.04
C THR A 82 -14.70 5.90 2.58
N ARG A 83 -15.76 6.23 1.83
CA ARG A 83 -15.82 6.09 0.37
C ARG A 83 -15.36 7.35 -0.38
N LYS A 84 -15.30 8.49 0.33
CA LYS A 84 -14.97 9.81 -0.23
C LYS A 84 -13.51 10.16 0.08
N LYS A 85 -12.58 9.52 -0.64
CA LYS A 85 -11.14 9.73 -0.46
C LYS A 85 -10.60 10.68 -1.52
N GLN A 86 -9.77 11.63 -1.09
CA GLN A 86 -8.90 12.40 -1.97
C GLN A 86 -7.49 12.21 -1.45
N PHE A 87 -6.59 11.73 -2.30
CA PHE A 87 -5.21 11.48 -1.94
C PHE A 87 -4.35 12.67 -2.36
N VAL A 88 -3.46 13.09 -1.47
CA VAL A 88 -2.45 14.11 -1.71
C VAL A 88 -1.08 13.51 -1.45
N MET A 89 -0.09 13.93 -2.25
CA MET A 89 1.28 13.50 -2.07
C MET A 89 1.84 14.16 -0.81
N THR A 90 2.29 13.34 0.14
CA THR A 90 2.88 13.82 1.40
C THR A 90 4.39 13.73 1.37
N SER A 91 4.96 12.84 0.55
CA SER A 91 6.39 12.73 0.31
C SER A 91 6.67 12.25 -1.11
N ASP A 92 7.62 12.90 -1.78
CA ASP A 92 8.13 12.52 -3.10
C ASP A 92 9.38 11.61 -3.04
N SER A 93 9.84 11.29 -1.82
CA SER A 93 11.07 10.54 -1.54
C SER A 93 10.98 9.68 -0.26
N PHE A 94 9.84 9.01 -0.05
CA PHE A 94 9.56 8.20 1.14
C PHE A 94 10.53 7.02 1.31
N CYS A 95 11.06 6.53 0.20
CA CYS A 95 12.23 5.65 0.12
C CYS A 95 13.06 6.05 -1.10
N THR A 96 14.38 5.94 -1.00
CA THR A 96 15.30 6.16 -2.12
C THR A 96 16.43 5.15 -1.99
N GLN A 97 16.59 4.30 -3.00
CA GLN A 97 17.58 3.23 -2.99
C GLN A 97 18.22 3.11 -4.37
N ASN A 98 19.55 3.06 -4.41
CA ASN A 98 20.27 2.77 -5.64
C ASN A 98 20.33 1.25 -5.85
N PHE A 99 20.28 0.83 -7.10
CA PHE A 99 20.45 -0.58 -7.48
C PHE A 99 21.57 -0.75 -8.49
N ASN A 100 22.21 -1.92 -8.47
CA ASN A 100 23.22 -2.30 -9.45
C ASN A 100 22.52 -2.97 -10.66
N PRO A 101 22.65 -2.43 -11.89
CA PRO A 101 22.06 -3.06 -13.08
C PRO A 101 22.59 -4.46 -13.40
N SER A 102 23.76 -4.80 -12.85
CA SER A 102 24.39 -6.11 -13.00
C SER A 102 24.04 -7.09 -11.88
N ALA A 103 23.28 -6.66 -10.88
CA ALA A 103 22.79 -7.53 -9.80
C ALA A 103 21.96 -8.68 -10.37
N ASP A 104 21.99 -9.81 -9.68
CA ASP A 104 21.09 -10.91 -9.98
C ASP A 104 19.65 -10.59 -9.51
N ASN A 105 18.71 -11.44 -9.93
CA ASN A 105 17.30 -11.20 -9.65
C ASN A 105 16.98 -11.29 -8.14
N ASP A 106 17.70 -12.11 -7.39
CA ASP A 106 17.43 -12.35 -5.96
C ASP A 106 17.99 -11.21 -5.10
N GLU A 107 19.13 -10.63 -5.48
CA GLU A 107 19.66 -9.39 -4.92
C GLU A 107 18.68 -8.22 -5.14
N LEU A 108 18.13 -8.09 -6.35
CA LEU A 108 17.14 -7.05 -6.68
C LEU A 108 15.84 -7.24 -5.89
N LYS A 109 15.37 -8.49 -5.76
CA LYS A 109 14.20 -8.83 -4.93
C LYS A 109 14.45 -8.43 -3.47
N SER A 110 15.59 -8.83 -2.91
CA SER A 110 15.95 -8.52 -1.52
C SER A 110 16.01 -7.01 -1.27
N MET A 111 16.57 -6.26 -2.22
CA MET A 111 16.62 -4.80 -2.18
C MET A 111 15.22 -4.17 -2.21
N LEU A 112 14.33 -4.64 -3.08
CA LEU A 112 12.93 -4.17 -3.15
C LEU A 112 12.18 -4.41 -1.84
N LEU A 113 12.32 -5.61 -1.26
CA LEU A 113 11.75 -5.94 0.04
C LEU A 113 12.30 -5.02 1.15
N GLY A 114 13.61 -4.76 1.13
CA GLY A 114 14.24 -3.79 2.04
C GLY A 114 13.68 -2.38 1.89
N CYS A 115 13.37 -1.93 0.67
CA CYS A 115 12.73 -0.64 0.43
C CYS A 115 11.31 -0.58 1.02
N ILE A 116 10.54 -1.66 0.88
CA ILE A 116 9.18 -1.75 1.45
C ILE A 116 9.24 -1.78 2.97
N GLU A 117 10.19 -2.50 3.57
CA GLU A 117 10.37 -2.54 5.01
C GLU A 117 10.79 -1.17 5.56
N HIS A 118 11.67 -0.45 4.88
CA HIS A 118 11.98 0.94 5.21
C HIS A 118 10.71 1.82 5.22
N CYS A 119 9.82 1.65 4.24
CA CYS A 119 8.54 2.36 4.22
C CYS A 119 7.63 1.95 5.39
N ARG A 120 7.62 0.66 5.76
CA ARG A 120 6.81 0.12 6.86
C ARG A 120 7.16 0.75 8.20
N VAL A 121 8.45 0.88 8.51
CA VAL A 121 8.93 1.52 9.75
C VAL A 121 8.44 2.98 9.86
N ASN A 122 8.36 3.68 8.73
CA ASN A 122 7.90 5.07 8.66
C ASN A 122 6.36 5.22 8.68
N LEU A 123 5.60 4.12 8.72
CA LEU A 123 4.14 4.10 8.75
C LEU A 123 3.61 3.37 9.99
N PRO A 124 3.88 3.87 11.21
CA PRO A 124 3.46 3.19 12.43
C PRO A 124 1.93 3.10 12.52
N ARG A 125 1.43 1.94 12.98
CA ARG A 125 -0.01 1.65 13.13
C ARG A 125 -0.78 1.73 11.81
N ARG A 126 -0.12 1.38 10.71
CA ARG A 126 -0.69 1.23 9.38
C ARG A 126 -0.24 -0.11 8.81
N TYR A 127 -1.01 -0.59 7.85
CA TYR A 127 -0.83 -1.91 7.27
C TYR A 127 -0.61 -1.75 5.78
N ILE A 128 0.58 -2.12 5.30
CA ILE A 128 0.88 -2.14 3.87
C ILE A 128 0.40 -3.48 3.33
N ASP A 129 -0.52 -3.45 2.37
CA ASP A 129 -0.99 -4.67 1.72
C ASP A 129 -0.01 -5.08 0.63
N MET A 130 0.57 -6.25 0.85
CA MET A 130 1.53 -6.87 -0.06
C MET A 130 0.98 -8.14 -0.70
N ARG A 131 -0.31 -8.47 -0.55
CA ARG A 131 -0.86 -9.77 -1.00
C ARG A 131 -0.65 -10.00 -2.49
N ILE A 132 -1.12 -9.09 -3.33
CA ILE A 132 -0.96 -9.18 -4.79
C ILE A 132 0.52 -9.07 -5.19
N PHE A 133 1.26 -8.20 -4.50
CA PHE A 133 2.69 -8.05 -4.74
C PHE A 133 3.41 -9.37 -4.52
N MET A 134 3.32 -9.98 -3.34
CA MET A 134 4.00 -11.24 -3.02
C MET A 134 3.55 -12.41 -3.92
N GLN A 135 2.28 -12.44 -4.36
CA GLN A 135 1.78 -13.46 -5.29
C GLN A 135 2.40 -13.38 -6.68
N THR A 136 2.83 -12.20 -7.12
CA THR A 136 3.41 -11.98 -8.45
C THR A 136 4.93 -11.81 -8.39
N PHE A 137 5.45 -11.35 -7.26
CA PHE A 137 6.82 -10.93 -7.01
C PHE A 137 7.86 -11.99 -7.38
N GLU A 138 7.59 -13.25 -7.03
CA GLU A 138 8.53 -14.35 -7.27
C GLU A 138 8.69 -14.68 -8.75
N PHE A 139 7.66 -14.43 -9.54
CA PHE A 139 7.59 -14.77 -10.96
C PHE A 139 8.03 -13.64 -11.89
N ILE A 140 8.34 -12.47 -11.34
CA ILE A 140 8.80 -11.31 -12.10
C ILE A 140 10.32 -11.37 -12.28
N ASP A 141 10.76 -11.20 -13.53
CA ASP A 141 12.15 -10.90 -13.86
C ASP A 141 12.43 -9.41 -13.58
N TRP A 142 12.82 -9.12 -12.34
CA TRP A 142 13.09 -7.78 -11.85
C TRP A 142 14.29 -7.15 -12.54
N ARG A 143 15.26 -7.95 -12.99
CA ARG A 143 16.36 -7.43 -13.81
C ARG A 143 15.81 -6.78 -15.07
N ARG A 144 14.97 -7.49 -15.82
CA ARG A 144 14.32 -6.94 -17.03
C ARG A 144 13.34 -5.80 -16.75
N VAL A 145 12.73 -5.75 -15.57
CA VAL A 145 11.86 -4.62 -15.19
C VAL A 145 12.67 -3.37 -14.87
N LEU A 146 13.84 -3.51 -14.25
CA LEU A 146 14.63 -2.40 -13.74
C LEU A 146 15.70 -1.88 -14.72
N THR A 147 16.15 -2.69 -15.68
CA THR A 147 17.10 -2.31 -16.74
C THR A 147 16.40 -2.05 -18.07
#